data_AF-A0A8J2P5F8-F1
#
_entry.id   AF-A0A8J2P5F8-F1
#
_cell.length_a   1.000
_cell.length_b   1.000
_cell.length_c   1.000
_cell.angle_alpha   90.00
_cell.angle_beta   90.00
_cell.angle_gamma   90.00
#
_symmetry.space_group_name_H-M   'P 1'
#
loop_
_entity.id
_entity.type
_entity.pdbx_description
1 polymer ?
#
loop_
_entity_poly.entity_id
_entity_poly.type
_entity_poly.pdbx_seq_one_letter_code
_entity_poly.pdbx_strand_id
1 'polypeptide(L)'
;LFSVLFFLMMLTLGVGTATVVTNGIITNICDGFPALQRFHVTVGVCIGGFLLGLIYVTPGGQFMITLVDQYGSSFCIVVMAMLEVMGVIFIYGLTNLSRDIEFMLGIRVNWYWKICWAVIAPITLLSIFVFNLATAEELTHNGVRFPGVALGCGVVLSSVALATVPLGAIHAIYKNSAPGLLQVSNGYLYLTLY
;
A
#
# COMPACT_ATOMS: atom_id res chain seq x y z
N LEU A 1 -21.68 -10.76 -30.37
CA LEU A 1 -20.47 -11.55 -30.01
C LEU A 1 -19.35 -10.67 -29.44
N PHE A 2 -18.83 -9.70 -30.20
CA PHE A 2 -17.71 -8.84 -29.78
C PHE A 2 -17.95 -8.08 -28.46
N SER A 3 -19.13 -7.46 -28.27
CA SER A 3 -19.47 -6.74 -27.04
C SER A 3 -19.48 -7.66 -25.80
N VAL A 4 -19.96 -8.91 -25.93
CA VAL A 4 -19.97 -9.87 -24.80
C VAL A 4 -18.54 -10.27 -24.42
N LEU A 5 -17.67 -10.54 -25.40
CA LEU A 5 -16.26 -10.85 -25.15
C LEU A 5 -15.51 -9.67 -24.53
N PHE A 6 -15.81 -8.44 -24.95
CA PHE A 6 -15.23 -7.23 -24.38
C PHE A 6 -15.63 -7.02 -22.92
N PHE A 7 -16.92 -7.14 -22.58
CA PHE A 7 -17.37 -7.02 -21.19
C PHE A 7 -16.87 -8.16 -20.31
N LEU A 8 -16.79 -9.39 -20.83
CA LEU A 8 -16.23 -10.53 -20.10
C LEU A 8 -14.74 -10.32 -19.78
N MET A 9 -13.97 -9.76 -20.72
CA MET A 9 -12.58 -9.39 -20.50
C MET A 9 -12.45 -8.35 -19.37
N MET A 10 -13.21 -7.26 -19.45
CA MET A 10 -13.23 -6.21 -18.41
C MET A 10 -13.62 -6.77 -17.05
N LEU A 11 -14.63 -7.65 -16.99
CA LEU A 11 -15.06 -8.30 -15.76
C LEU A 11 -13.96 -9.19 -15.19
N THR A 12 -13.28 -9.98 -16.02
CA THR A 12 -12.21 -10.89 -15.58
C THR A 12 -11.01 -10.10 -15.04
N LEU A 13 -10.64 -8.99 -15.68
CA LEU A 13 -9.59 -8.08 -15.21
C LEU A 13 -9.95 -7.48 -13.84
N GLY A 14 -11.18 -7.00 -13.67
CA GLY A 14 -11.64 -6.43 -12.40
C GLY A 14 -11.73 -7.46 -11.26
N VAL A 15 -12.22 -8.67 -11.55
CA VAL A 15 -12.30 -9.75 -10.54
C VAL A 15 -10.90 -10.22 -10.14
N GLY A 16 -9.96 -10.32 -11.09
CA GLY A 16 -8.58 -10.71 -10.81
C GLY A 16 -7.87 -9.76 -9.86
N THR A 17 -7.97 -8.44 -10.09
CA THR A 17 -7.35 -7.46 -9.19
C THR A 17 -8.04 -7.40 -7.83
N ALA A 18 -9.37 -7.46 -7.79
CA ALA A 18 -10.13 -7.42 -6.54
C ALA A 18 -9.83 -8.61 -5.61
N THR A 19 -9.63 -9.82 -6.18
CA THR A 19 -9.29 -11.01 -5.39
C THR A 19 -7.90 -10.90 -4.75
N VAL A 20 -6.90 -10.35 -5.46
CA VAL A 20 -5.56 -10.10 -4.90
C VAL A 20 -5.60 -9.11 -3.74
N VAL A 21 -6.30 -7.98 -3.91
CA VAL A 21 -6.41 -6.95 -2.85
C VAL A 21 -7.16 -7.50 -1.63
N THR A 22 -8.28 -8.18 -1.85
CA THR A 22 -9.08 -8.75 -0.76
C THR A 22 -8.29 -9.82 0.02
N ASN A 23 -7.56 -10.69 -0.69
CA ASN A 23 -6.71 -11.69 -0.06
C ASN A 23 -5.56 -11.05 0.74
N GLY A 24 -5.00 -9.94 0.27
CA GLY A 24 -3.99 -9.16 1.01
C GLY A 24 -4.53 -8.65 2.34
N ILE A 25 -5.75 -8.09 2.36
CA ILE A 25 -6.41 -7.62 3.59
C ILE A 25 -6.68 -8.79 4.55
N ILE A 26 -7.22 -9.91 4.04
CA ILE A 26 -7.50 -11.10 4.85
C ILE A 26 -6.20 -11.64 5.47
N THR A 27 -5.13 -11.72 4.69
CA THR A 27 -3.83 -12.21 5.16
C THR A 27 -3.28 -11.31 6.25
N ASN A 28 -3.30 -9.99 6.05
CA ASN A 28 -2.85 -9.03 7.06
C ASN A 28 -3.61 -9.15 8.39
N ILE A 29 -4.93 -9.33 8.35
CA ILE A 29 -5.74 -9.52 9.56
C ILE A 29 -5.42 -10.86 10.25
N CYS A 30 -5.26 -11.94 9.47
CA CYS A 30 -4.95 -13.26 10.02
C CYS A 30 -3.55 -13.31 10.65
N ASP A 31 -2.58 -12.59 10.08
CA ASP A 31 -1.22 -12.49 10.60
C ASP A 31 -1.18 -11.68 11.91
N GLY A 32 -2.03 -10.64 12.03
CA GLY A 32 -2.17 -9.86 13.27
C GLY A 32 -2.92 -10.58 14.39
N PHE A 33 -3.89 -11.45 14.05
CA PHE A 33 -4.73 -12.17 15.01
C PHE A 33 -4.79 -13.68 14.69
N PRO A 34 -3.77 -14.46 15.09
CA PRO A 34 -3.67 -15.88 14.74
C PRO A 34 -4.78 -16.76 15.35
N ALA A 35 -5.51 -16.25 16.34
CA ALA A 35 -6.65 -16.94 16.95
C ALA A 35 -7.92 -16.93 16.08
N LEU A 36 -8.02 -16.04 15.09
CA LEU A 36 -9.20 -15.93 14.24
C LEU A 36 -9.14 -16.95 13.10
N GLN A 37 -10.24 -17.69 12.92
CA GLN A 37 -10.36 -18.58 11.76
C GLN A 37 -10.49 -17.77 10.47
N ARG A 38 -9.69 -18.12 9.47
CA ARG A 38 -9.68 -17.47 8.15
C ARG A 38 -11.07 -17.32 7.54
N PHE A 39 -11.92 -18.32 7.71
CA PHE A 39 -13.29 -18.30 7.20
C PHE A 39 -14.13 -17.11 7.73
N HIS A 40 -14.07 -16.84 9.05
CA HIS A 40 -14.81 -15.73 9.65
C HIS A 40 -14.28 -14.37 9.18
N VAL A 41 -12.97 -14.23 9.02
CA VAL A 41 -12.33 -13.01 8.51
C VAL A 41 -12.76 -12.73 7.07
N THR A 42 -12.74 -13.74 6.21
CA THR A 42 -13.16 -13.60 4.80
C THR A 42 -14.61 -13.13 4.70
N VAL A 43 -15.53 -13.74 5.45
CA VAL A 43 -16.95 -13.34 5.44
C VAL A 43 -17.11 -11.90 5.92
N GLY A 44 -16.40 -11.49 6.98
CA GLY A 44 -16.42 -10.12 7.47
C GLY A 44 -15.92 -9.11 6.44
N VAL A 45 -14.80 -9.39 5.77
CA VAL A 45 -14.24 -8.53 4.72
C VAL A 45 -15.17 -8.43 3.52
N CYS A 46 -15.79 -9.55 3.10
CA CYS A 46 -16.75 -9.53 1.99
C CYS A 46 -18.02 -8.71 2.31
N ILE A 47 -18.59 -8.87 3.52
CA ILE A 47 -19.75 -8.09 3.94
C ILE A 47 -19.39 -6.59 4.04
N GLY A 48 -18.26 -6.27 4.67
CA GLY A 48 -17.77 -4.89 4.75
C GLY A 48 -17.54 -4.27 3.37
N GLY A 49 -16.90 -5.01 2.47
CA GLY A 49 -16.68 -4.59 1.09
C GLY A 49 -17.98 -4.38 0.31
N PHE A 50 -18.99 -5.23 0.51
CA PHE A 50 -20.31 -5.05 -0.12
C PHE A 50 -21.03 -3.79 0.38
N LEU A 51 -20.99 -3.52 1.69
CA LEU A 51 -21.59 -2.33 2.28
C LEU A 51 -20.92 -1.04 1.80
N LEU A 52 -19.58 -1.02 1.75
CA LEU A 52 -18.82 0.12 1.19
C LEU A 52 -19.06 0.28 -0.31
N GLY A 53 -19.17 -0.83 -1.04
CA GLY A 53 -19.50 -0.84 -2.48
C GLY A 53 -20.84 -0.20 -2.78
N LEU A 54 -21.82 -0.33 -1.88
CA LEU A 54 -23.18 0.21 -2.07
C LEU A 54 -23.19 1.74 -2.22
N ILE A 55 -22.26 2.44 -1.58
CA ILE A 55 -22.12 3.91 -1.67
C ILE A 55 -21.84 4.33 -3.13
N TYR A 56 -21.06 3.53 -3.87
CA TYR A 56 -20.65 3.81 -5.24
C TYR A 56 -21.72 3.51 -6.30
N VAL A 57 -22.79 2.78 -5.95
CA VAL A 57 -23.89 2.46 -6.88
C VAL A 57 -25.00 3.53 -6.84
N THR A 58 -24.93 4.48 -5.92
CA THR A 58 -25.90 5.59 -5.81
C THR A 58 -25.79 6.58 -6.98
N PRO A 59 -26.80 7.45 -7.23
CA PRO A 59 -26.76 8.43 -8.33
C PRO A 59 -25.58 9.41 -8.28
N GLY A 60 -24.98 9.61 -7.09
CA GLY A 60 -23.75 10.40 -6.89
C GLY A 60 -22.47 9.57 -6.85
N GLY A 61 -22.53 8.27 -7.15
CA GLY A 61 -21.43 7.33 -7.01
C GLY A 61 -20.21 7.70 -7.84
N GLN A 62 -20.41 8.15 -9.09
CA GLN A 62 -19.32 8.57 -9.97
C GLN A 62 -18.48 9.71 -9.35
N PHE A 63 -19.13 10.66 -8.70
CA PHE A 63 -18.47 11.76 -8.01
C PHE A 63 -17.62 11.27 -6.83
N MET A 64 -18.14 10.31 -6.05
CA MET A 64 -17.39 9.69 -4.96
C MET A 64 -16.21 8.86 -5.45
N ILE A 65 -16.36 8.12 -6.55
CA ILE A 65 -15.26 7.37 -7.17
C ILE A 65 -14.14 8.32 -7.60
N THR A 66 -14.47 9.42 -8.30
CA THR A 66 -13.45 10.41 -8.72
C THR A 66 -12.71 11.03 -7.55
N LEU A 67 -13.42 11.33 -6.45
CA LEU A 67 -12.81 11.91 -5.25
C LEU A 67 -11.85 10.92 -4.57
N VAL A 68 -12.29 9.68 -4.35
CA VAL A 68 -11.48 8.65 -3.68
C VAL A 68 -10.31 8.20 -4.56
N ASP A 69 -10.48 8.16 -5.88
CA ASP A 69 -9.40 7.81 -6.80
C ASP A 69 -8.27 8.86 -6.77
N GLN A 70 -8.61 10.15 -6.84
CA GLN A 70 -7.59 11.20 -6.79
C GLN A 70 -6.89 11.27 -5.43
N TYR A 71 -7.65 11.33 -4.33
CA TYR A 71 -7.08 11.55 -3.00
C TYR A 71 -6.55 10.28 -2.35
N GLY A 72 -7.20 9.13 -2.57
CA GLY A 72 -6.90 7.87 -1.89
C GLY A 72 -5.98 6.93 -2.66
N SER A 73 -5.99 6.96 -3.99
CA SER A 73 -5.16 6.07 -4.82
C SER A 73 -3.96 6.81 -5.40
N SER A 74 -4.20 7.79 -6.28
CA SER A 74 -3.14 8.44 -7.06
C SER A 74 -2.08 9.14 -6.20
N PHE A 75 -2.50 10.01 -5.29
CA PHE A 75 -1.53 10.72 -4.43
C PHE A 75 -0.94 9.83 -3.33
N CYS A 76 -1.79 9.09 -2.60
CA CYS A 76 -1.36 8.31 -1.45
C CYS A 76 -0.42 7.15 -1.81
N ILE A 77 -0.74 6.37 -2.84
CA ILE A 77 0.05 5.18 -3.21
C ILE A 77 1.46 5.60 -3.63
N VAL A 78 1.61 6.70 -4.38
CA VAL A 78 2.92 7.18 -4.83
C VAL A 78 3.79 7.59 -3.64
N VAL A 79 3.23 8.34 -2.68
CA VAL A 79 3.98 8.76 -1.48
C VAL A 79 4.33 7.56 -0.60
N MET A 80 3.39 6.63 -0.39
CA MET A 80 3.64 5.40 0.36
C MET A 80 4.74 4.54 -0.27
N ALA A 81 4.66 4.31 -1.59
CA ALA A 81 5.68 3.57 -2.33
C ALA A 81 7.05 4.24 -2.27
N MET A 82 7.10 5.58 -2.33
CA MET A 82 8.35 6.33 -2.18
C MET A 82 8.96 6.11 -0.79
N LEU A 83 8.16 6.18 0.27
CA LEU A 83 8.63 5.92 1.64
C LEU A 83 9.09 4.47 1.83
N GLU A 84 8.37 3.50 1.29
CA GLU A 84 8.75 2.07 1.35
C GLU A 84 10.08 1.81 0.63
N VAL A 85 10.24 2.30 -0.61
CA VAL A 85 11.46 2.09 -1.39
C VAL A 85 12.66 2.80 -0.75
N MET A 86 12.48 4.04 -0.27
CA MET A 86 13.52 4.76 0.46
C MET A 86 13.90 4.04 1.77
N GLY A 87 12.90 3.52 2.51
CA GLY A 87 13.12 2.74 3.72
C GLY A 87 13.93 1.47 3.45
N VAL A 88 13.57 0.70 2.43
CA VAL A 88 14.29 -0.54 2.09
C VAL A 88 15.72 -0.25 1.62
N ILE A 89 15.94 0.77 0.78
CA ILE A 89 17.27 1.03 0.22
C ILE A 89 18.21 1.69 1.24
N PHE A 90 17.72 2.69 1.98
CA PHE A 90 18.57 3.49 2.88
C PHE A 90 18.60 2.97 4.32
N ILE A 91 17.48 2.50 4.87
CA ILE A 91 17.42 2.01 6.26
C ILE A 91 17.83 0.55 6.32
N TYR A 92 17.23 -0.31 5.49
CA TYR A 92 17.57 -1.74 5.49
C TYR A 92 18.90 -2.03 4.78
N GLY A 93 19.16 -1.34 3.67
CA GLY A 93 20.41 -1.44 2.91
C GLY A 93 20.33 -2.48 1.79
N LEU A 94 20.73 -2.06 0.59
CA LEU A 94 20.72 -2.90 -0.62
C LEU A 94 21.57 -4.17 -0.51
N THR A 95 22.67 -4.11 0.25
CA THR A 95 23.56 -5.26 0.47
C THR A 95 22.91 -6.33 1.34
N ASN A 96 22.13 -5.94 2.33
CA ASN A 96 21.36 -6.86 3.17
C ASN A 96 20.24 -7.50 2.36
N LEU A 97 19.48 -6.70 1.60
CA LEU A 97 18.45 -7.21 0.70
C LEU A 97 18.99 -8.23 -0.31
N SER A 98 20.15 -7.95 -0.91
CA SER A 98 20.81 -8.88 -1.84
C SER A 98 21.24 -10.18 -1.16
N ARG A 99 21.60 -10.14 0.12
CA ARG A 99 22.01 -11.33 0.89
C ARG A 99 20.82 -12.19 1.25
N ASP A 100 19.70 -11.59 1.63
CA ASP A 100 18.49 -12.35 1.96
C ASP A 100 17.93 -13.06 0.73
N ILE A 101 17.97 -12.41 -0.43
CA ILE A 101 17.55 -13.03 -1.69
C ILE A 101 18.47 -14.21 -2.04
N GLU A 102 19.80 -14.06 -1.86
CA GLU A 102 20.75 -15.16 -2.06
C GLU A 102 20.50 -16.30 -1.07
N PHE A 103 20.12 -16.01 0.17
CA PHE A 103 19.77 -17.01 1.17
C PHE A 103 18.45 -17.75 0.85
N MET A 104 17.42 -17.05 0.39
CA MET A 104 16.11 -17.64 0.09
C MET A 104 16.09 -18.44 -1.22
N LEU A 105 16.79 -17.95 -2.26
CA LEU A 105 16.75 -18.54 -3.60
C LEU A 105 18.00 -19.35 -3.95
N GLY A 106 19.09 -19.22 -3.17
CA GLY A 106 20.39 -19.83 -3.50
C GLY A 106 21.08 -19.20 -4.71
N ILE A 107 20.58 -18.07 -5.23
CA ILE A 107 21.06 -17.43 -6.46
C ILE A 107 21.58 -16.02 -6.12
N ARG A 108 22.79 -15.70 -6.61
CA ARG A 108 23.36 -14.36 -6.47
C ARG A 108 22.63 -13.34 -7.34
N VAL A 109 22.20 -12.25 -6.71
CA VAL A 109 21.54 -11.13 -7.40
C VAL A 109 22.52 -10.43 -8.34
N ASN A 110 22.18 -10.40 -9.62
CA ASN A 110 22.96 -9.73 -10.66
C ASN A 110 23.03 -8.21 -10.45
N TRP A 111 24.07 -7.56 -10.97
CA TRP A 111 24.29 -6.12 -10.85
C TRP A 111 23.14 -5.28 -11.44
N TYR A 112 22.48 -5.77 -12.49
CA TYR A 112 21.30 -5.14 -13.10
C TYR A 112 20.18 -4.87 -12.07
N TRP A 113 19.86 -5.86 -11.25
CA TRP A 113 18.81 -5.75 -10.23
C TRP A 113 19.20 -4.75 -9.13
N LYS A 114 20.48 -4.72 -8.75
CA LYS A 114 21.00 -3.76 -7.76
C LYS A 114 20.86 -2.31 -8.25
N ILE A 115 21.17 -2.03 -9.51
CA ILE A 115 20.99 -0.70 -10.09
C ILE A 115 19.50 -0.36 -10.25
N CYS A 116 18.69 -1.33 -10.65
CA CYS A 116 17.25 -1.15 -10.78
C CYS A 116 16.63 -0.68 -9.45
N TRP A 117 16.97 -1.32 -8.34
CA TRP A 117 16.47 -0.92 -7.04
C TRP A 117 17.12 0.37 -6.53
N ALA A 118 18.45 0.50 -6.61
CA ALA A 118 19.14 1.66 -6.03
C ALA A 118 18.91 2.98 -6.76
N VAL A 119 18.65 2.94 -8.07
CA VAL A 119 18.64 4.13 -8.93
C VAL A 119 17.33 4.24 -9.72
N ILE A 120 16.91 3.19 -10.43
CA ILE A 120 15.76 3.29 -11.34
C ILE A 120 14.45 3.44 -10.56
N ALA A 121 14.22 2.61 -9.55
CA ALA A 121 13.03 2.66 -8.71
C ALA A 121 12.84 4.03 -8.01
N PRO A 122 13.83 4.60 -7.30
CA PRO A 122 13.65 5.90 -6.65
C PRO A 122 13.50 7.04 -7.66
N ILE A 123 14.22 7.01 -8.80
CA ILE A 123 14.08 8.06 -9.83
C ILE A 123 12.67 8.05 -10.45
N THR A 124 12.15 6.87 -10.78
CA THR A 124 10.82 6.74 -11.39
C THR A 124 9.71 7.13 -10.41
N LEU A 125 9.82 6.76 -9.14
CA LEU A 125 8.88 7.21 -8.11
C LEU A 125 8.96 8.72 -7.88
N LEU A 126 10.17 9.29 -7.84
CA LEU A 126 10.37 10.73 -7.71
C LEU A 126 9.80 11.49 -8.92
N SER A 127 9.97 10.99 -10.14
CA SER A 127 9.42 11.64 -11.34
C SER A 127 7.89 11.63 -11.34
N ILE A 128 7.27 10.50 -10.96
CA ILE A 128 5.80 10.40 -10.83
C ILE A 128 5.29 11.32 -9.72
N PHE A 129 6.02 11.42 -8.59
CA PHE A 129 5.65 12.32 -7.51
C PHE A 129 5.69 13.80 -7.94
N VAL A 130 6.75 14.24 -8.63
CA VAL A 130 6.85 15.60 -9.17
C VAL A 130 5.75 15.87 -10.20
N PHE A 131 5.44 14.90 -11.05
CA PHE A 131 4.33 15.03 -12.01
C PHE A 131 2.98 15.20 -11.31
N ASN A 132 2.71 14.41 -10.27
CA ASN A 132 1.48 14.54 -9.46
C ASN A 132 1.37 15.92 -8.80
N LEU A 133 2.48 16.50 -8.33
CA LEU A 133 2.48 17.86 -7.79
C LEU A 133 2.28 18.93 -8.86
N ALA A 134 2.86 18.75 -10.05
CA ALA A 134 2.72 19.70 -11.15
C ALA A 134 1.32 19.72 -11.76
N THR A 135 0.63 18.57 -11.78
CA THR A 135 -0.75 18.42 -12.28
C THR A 135 -1.79 18.51 -11.15
N ALA A 136 -1.39 18.99 -9.97
CA ALA A 136 -2.31 19.26 -8.87
C ALA A 136 -3.13 20.54 -9.14
N GLU A 137 -4.04 20.49 -10.11
CA GLU A 137 -5.04 21.54 -10.35
C GLU A 137 -6.30 21.33 -9.50
N GLU A 138 -7.09 22.40 -9.34
CA GLU A 138 -8.38 22.37 -8.63
C GLU A 138 -9.29 21.28 -9.23
N LEU A 139 -9.59 20.25 -8.43
CA LEU A 139 -10.52 19.18 -8.80
C LEU A 139 -11.85 19.80 -9.26
N THR A 140 -12.10 19.72 -10.57
CA THR A 140 -13.31 20.19 -11.22
C THR A 140 -13.92 19.01 -11.97
N HIS A 141 -15.13 18.61 -11.60
CA HIS A 141 -15.87 17.57 -12.30
C HIS A 141 -17.01 18.25 -13.07
N ASN A 142 -17.01 18.16 -14.41
CA ASN A 142 -18.02 18.78 -15.28
C ASN A 142 -18.24 20.29 -15.07
N GLY A 143 -17.16 21.06 -14.83
CA GLY A 143 -17.25 22.53 -14.68
C GLY A 143 -17.86 23.01 -13.36
N VAL A 144 -18.20 22.10 -12.43
CA VAL A 144 -18.67 22.42 -11.09
C VAL A 144 -17.51 22.18 -10.12
N ARG A 145 -17.16 23.22 -9.34
CA ARG A 145 -16.17 23.12 -8.27
C ARG A 145 -16.66 22.11 -7.22
N PHE A 146 -15.80 21.19 -6.82
CA PHE A 146 -16.10 20.34 -5.66
C PHE A 146 -16.40 21.23 -4.45
N PRO A 147 -17.48 20.96 -3.69
CA PRO A 147 -17.76 21.72 -2.48
C PRO A 147 -16.58 21.55 -1.50
N GLY A 148 -16.23 22.61 -0.78
CA GLY A 148 -15.08 22.59 0.14
C GLY A 148 -15.12 21.48 1.19
N VAL A 149 -16.31 20.99 1.53
CA VAL A 149 -16.51 19.83 2.41
C VAL A 149 -15.94 18.54 1.79
N ALA A 150 -16.14 18.34 0.47
CA ALA A 150 -15.63 17.17 -0.24
C ALA A 150 -14.10 17.19 -0.35
N LEU A 151 -13.51 18.37 -0.58
CA LEU A 151 -12.04 18.56 -0.54
C LEU A 151 -11.49 18.27 0.87
N GLY A 152 -12.18 18.74 1.92
CA GLY A 152 -11.84 18.44 3.31
C GLY A 152 -11.86 16.93 3.61
N CYS A 153 -12.91 16.22 3.18
CA CYS A 153 -12.97 14.77 3.32
C CYS A 153 -11.84 14.04 2.57
N GLY A 154 -11.48 14.51 1.37
CA GLY A 154 -10.36 13.97 0.59
C GLY A 154 -9.02 14.12 1.30
N VAL A 155 -8.75 15.29 1.89
CA VAL A 155 -7.52 15.55 2.66
C VAL A 155 -7.48 14.75 3.97
N VAL A 156 -8.63 14.57 4.63
CA VAL A 156 -8.70 13.70 5.81
C VAL A 156 -8.39 12.26 5.42
N LEU A 157 -8.95 11.77 4.31
CA LEU A 157 -8.70 10.41 3.83
C LEU A 157 -7.22 10.18 3.49
N SER A 158 -6.59 11.13 2.78
CA SER A 158 -5.18 11.01 2.42
C SER A 158 -4.24 11.13 3.63
N SER A 159 -4.54 12.04 4.56
CA SER A 159 -3.76 12.19 5.79
C SER A 159 -3.85 10.96 6.70
N VAL A 160 -5.02 10.32 6.82
CA VAL A 160 -5.15 9.07 7.58
C VAL A 160 -4.30 7.96 6.96
N ALA A 161 -4.33 7.81 5.63
CA ALA A 161 -3.51 6.82 4.94
C ALA A 161 -2.02 7.07 5.18
N LEU A 162 -1.55 8.31 4.99
CA LEU A 162 -0.15 8.68 5.18
C LEU A 162 0.30 8.62 6.64
N ALA A 163 -0.59 8.85 7.60
CA ALA A 163 -0.29 8.77 9.02
C ALA A 163 -0.02 7.33 9.50
N THR A 164 -0.47 6.30 8.78
CA THR A 164 -0.26 4.91 9.19
C THR A 164 1.22 4.53 9.29
N VAL A 165 2.07 5.01 8.37
CA VAL A 165 3.52 4.75 8.37
C VAL A 165 4.23 5.35 9.58
N PRO A 166 4.15 6.66 9.86
CA PRO A 166 4.78 7.25 11.04
C PRO A 166 4.18 6.72 12.33
N LEU A 167 2.86 6.45 12.40
CA LEU A 167 2.25 5.82 13.57
C LEU A 167 2.82 4.42 13.82
N GLY A 168 2.99 3.61 12.77
CA GLY A 168 3.63 2.30 12.86
C GLY A 168 5.08 2.40 13.36
N ALA A 169 5.85 3.36 12.82
CA ALA A 169 7.23 3.61 13.25
C ALA A 169 7.31 4.05 14.73
N ILE A 170 6.45 4.99 15.14
CA ILE A 170 6.38 5.49 16.51
C ILE A 170 5.97 4.37 17.48
N HIS A 171 4.95 3.58 17.13
CA HIS A 171 4.51 2.45 17.93
C HIS A 171 5.63 1.40 18.09
N ALA A 172 6.38 1.11 17.02
CA ALA A 172 7.53 0.21 17.08
C ALA A 172 8.63 0.77 17.99
N ILE A 173 8.92 2.08 17.95
CA ILE A 173 9.92 2.72 18.82
C ILE A 173 9.50 2.66 20.29
N TYR A 174 8.23 2.95 20.61
CA TYR A 174 7.74 2.87 21.99
C TYR A 174 7.74 1.45 22.53
N LYS A 175 7.31 0.47 21.72
CA LYS A 175 7.33 -0.95 22.12
C LYS A 175 8.76 -1.47 22.31
N ASN A 176 9.71 -1.00 21.49
CA ASN A 176 11.13 -1.34 21.59
C ASN A 176 11.93 -0.43 22.53
N SER A 177 11.28 0.46 23.31
CA SER A 177 11.94 1.27 24.34
C SER A 177 12.19 0.51 25.65
N ALA A 178 11.79 -0.77 25.74
CA ALA A 178 12.36 -1.71 26.72
C ALA A 178 13.68 -2.29 26.15
N PRO A 179 14.79 -2.28 26.90
CA PRO A 179 16.10 -2.59 26.35
C PRO A 179 16.19 -4.10 26.05
N GLY A 180 16.37 -4.46 24.79
CA GLY A 180 16.75 -5.84 24.45
C GLY A 180 16.41 -6.32 23.06
N LEU A 181 16.95 -5.69 22.01
CA LEU A 181 17.15 -6.38 20.72
C LEU A 181 18.62 -6.65 20.41
N LEU A 182 19.55 -6.18 21.25
CA LEU A 182 20.97 -6.54 21.20
C LEU A 182 21.54 -6.61 22.64
N GLN A 183 21.46 -7.77 23.29
CA GLN A 183 22.44 -8.11 24.32
C GLN A 183 23.54 -8.94 23.64
N VAL A 184 24.69 -8.30 23.41
CA VAL A 184 25.93 -9.05 23.17
C VAL A 184 26.36 -9.61 24.52
N SER A 185 26.08 -10.89 24.74
CA SER A 185 26.72 -11.67 25.79
C SER A 185 27.38 -12.88 25.13
N ASN A 186 28.71 -12.95 25.20
CA ASN A 186 29.55 -14.06 24.73
C ASN A 186 29.50 -14.38 23.21
N GLY A 187 29.52 -13.39 22.33
CA GLY A 187 29.98 -13.59 20.94
C GLY A 187 29.08 -14.36 19.99
N TYR A 188 27.82 -14.67 20.36
CA TYR A 188 26.84 -15.29 19.46
C TYR A 188 25.54 -14.46 19.41
N LEU A 189 25.04 -14.22 18.20
CA LEU A 189 23.85 -13.40 17.93
C LEU A 189 22.62 -14.32 17.87
N TYR A 190 21.80 -14.34 18.92
CA TYR A 190 20.51 -15.05 18.91
C TYR A 190 19.37 -14.07 18.61
N LEU A 191 18.63 -14.34 17.54
CA LEU A 191 17.31 -13.74 17.27
C LEU A 191 16.28 -14.48 18.11
N THR A 192 15.85 -13.90 19.23
CA THR A 192 14.69 -14.40 19.97
C THR A 192 13.44 -14.01 19.21
N LEU A 193 12.90 -14.96 18.43
CA LEU A 193 11.55 -14.89 17.88
C LEU A 193 10.54 -14.91 19.03
N TYR A 194 9.80 -13.81 19.19
CA TYR A 194 8.47 -13.79 19.78
C TYR A 194 7.57 -12.93 18.88
#